data_AF-A0A6G1G2P2-F1
#
_entry.id   AF-A0A6G1G2P2-F1
#
_cell.length_a   1.000
_cell.length_b   1.000
_cell.length_c   1.000
_cell.angle_alpha   90.00
_cell.angle_beta   90.00
_cell.angle_gamma   90.00
#
_symmetry.space_group_name_H-M   'P 1'
#
loop_
_entity.id
_entity.type
_entity.pdbx_description
1 polymer ?
#
loop_
_entity_poly.entity_id
_entity_poly.type
_entity_poly.pdbx_seq_one_letter_code
_entity_poly.pdbx_strand_id
1 'polypeptide(L)'
;MSPPEFYPPHPARATRNWTPRDEFELKLKKDQKIFILTEEGPWWYTARTADGKEGYVSPHIVSLDKNHRGSEIQGSSEPPRYTKGSMFEKWVGKAEKAFNAPMSSLDEFPTLPKEIIQKHSQKGCQIVACRVLKYGLAERPGTEAVEGVAIRACQHDIIALLNSGGDDAWGWGVENHKKFHPDWFGRRCKESFKEKGSEMASELFVLMGQVCDDRFG
;
A
#
# COMPACT_ATOMS: atom_id res chain seq x y z
N MET A 1 2.21 -28.96 -5.99
CA MET A 1 1.34 -27.81 -5.67
C MET A 1 1.97 -27.12 -4.48
N SER A 2 2.66 -26.01 -4.71
CA SER A 2 3.25 -25.20 -3.63
C SER A 2 2.16 -24.28 -3.06
N PRO A 3 2.12 -24.03 -1.74
CA PRO A 3 1.17 -23.08 -1.16
C PRO A 3 1.46 -21.66 -1.69
N PRO A 4 0.47 -20.76 -1.73
CA PRO A 4 0.73 -19.35 -2.01
C PRO A 4 1.72 -18.82 -0.96
N GLU A 5 2.72 -18.04 -1.40
CA GLU A 5 3.71 -17.42 -0.52
C GLU A 5 3.01 -16.52 0.50
N PHE A 6 2.69 -17.10 1.66
CA PHE A 6 2.44 -16.37 2.89
C PHE A 6 3.71 -15.57 3.19
N TYR A 7 3.56 -14.30 3.56
CA TYR A 7 4.64 -13.52 4.16
C TYR A 7 5.39 -14.40 5.17
N PRO A 8 6.74 -14.41 5.15
CA PRO A 8 7.48 -15.21 6.11
C PRO A 8 7.05 -14.79 7.52
N PRO A 9 6.57 -15.72 8.36
CA PRO A 9 6.06 -15.37 9.68
C PRO A 9 7.11 -14.60 10.48
N HIS A 10 6.78 -13.40 10.97
CA HIS A 10 7.73 -12.58 11.71
C HIS A 10 7.91 -13.16 13.12
N PRO A 11 9.13 -13.55 13.52
CA PRO A 11 9.38 -14.02 14.88
C PRO A 11 9.11 -12.90 15.88
N ALA A 12 8.32 -13.20 16.89
CA ALA A 12 7.98 -12.27 17.96
C ALA A 12 7.97 -12.95 19.32
N ARG A 13 7.97 -12.14 20.38
CA ARG A 13 7.85 -12.59 21.77
C ARG A 13 6.82 -11.77 22.53
N ALA A 14 6.02 -12.43 23.35
CA ALA A 14 5.11 -11.71 24.24
C ALA A 14 5.89 -10.93 25.30
N THR A 15 5.60 -9.64 25.49
CA THR A 15 6.32 -8.77 26.43
C THR A 15 5.85 -8.95 27.88
N ARG A 16 4.65 -9.55 28.06
CA ARG A 16 4.02 -9.84 29.35
C ARG A 16 3.03 -11.01 29.23
N ASN A 17 2.57 -11.51 30.37
CA ASN A 17 1.44 -12.46 30.40
C ASN A 17 0.18 -11.76 29.87
N TRP A 18 -0.61 -12.47 29.08
CA TRP A 18 -1.85 -12.00 28.50
C TRP A 18 -2.95 -13.05 28.66
N THR A 19 -4.07 -12.64 29.26
CA THR A 19 -5.29 -13.43 29.34
C THR A 19 -6.24 -12.94 28.25
N PRO A 20 -6.67 -13.82 27.33
CA PRO A 20 -7.62 -13.48 26.28
C PRO A 20 -8.89 -12.85 26.84
N ARG A 21 -9.41 -11.82 26.17
CA ARG A 21 -10.72 -11.23 26.50
C ARG A 21 -11.88 -11.98 25.85
N ASP A 22 -11.60 -12.67 24.75
CA ASP A 22 -12.56 -13.50 24.02
C ASP A 22 -11.86 -14.78 23.49
N GLU A 23 -12.61 -15.58 22.72
CA GLU A 23 -12.13 -16.84 22.16
C GLU A 23 -11.20 -16.70 20.95
N PHE A 24 -11.15 -15.50 20.33
CA PHE A 24 -10.36 -15.22 19.14
C PHE A 24 -8.95 -14.72 19.50
N GLU A 25 -8.72 -14.25 20.72
CA GLU A 25 -7.41 -13.84 21.22
C GLU A 25 -6.52 -15.02 21.68
N LEU A 26 -5.21 -14.92 21.46
CA LEU A 26 -4.24 -15.89 21.97
C LEU A 26 -3.88 -15.65 23.43
N LYS A 27 -3.88 -16.74 24.22
CA LYS A 27 -3.31 -16.72 25.58
C LYS A 27 -1.80 -16.78 25.48
N LEU A 28 -1.12 -15.78 26.04
CA LEU A 28 0.33 -15.67 25.99
C LEU A 28 0.94 -15.61 27.39
N LYS A 29 2.10 -16.22 27.55
CA LYS A 29 2.98 -16.02 28.70
C LYS A 29 4.09 -15.05 28.32
N LYS A 30 4.59 -14.28 29.28
CA LYS A 30 5.77 -13.42 29.08
C LYS A 30 6.92 -14.25 28.48
N ASP A 31 7.60 -13.66 27.51
CA ASP A 31 8.72 -14.23 26.74
C ASP A 31 8.34 -15.42 25.84
N GLN A 32 7.06 -15.79 25.76
CA GLN A 32 6.57 -16.82 24.84
C GLN A 32 6.83 -16.41 23.40
N LYS A 33 7.52 -17.28 22.66
CA LYS A 33 7.77 -17.11 21.23
C LYS A 33 6.52 -17.41 20.42
N ILE A 34 6.24 -16.54 19.47
CA ILE A 34 5.14 -16.65 18.52
C ILE A 34 5.62 -16.18 17.13
N PHE A 35 4.77 -16.41 16.14
CA PHE A 35 4.97 -15.98 14.78
C PHE A 35 3.84 -15.06 14.37
N ILE A 36 4.12 -13.83 13.97
CA ILE A 36 3.10 -12.94 13.41
C ILE A 36 2.86 -13.35 11.96
N LEU A 37 1.60 -13.67 11.63
CA LEU A 37 1.18 -14.11 10.30
C LEU A 37 0.74 -12.91 9.46
N THR A 38 -0.09 -12.03 10.02
CA THR A 38 -0.51 -10.76 9.41
C THR A 38 -0.60 -9.66 10.46
N GLU A 39 -0.22 -8.44 10.08
CA GLU A 39 -0.41 -7.24 10.88
C GLU A 39 -1.69 -6.55 10.38
N GLU A 40 -2.87 -6.96 10.88
CA GLU A 40 -4.19 -6.52 10.39
C GLU A 40 -4.59 -5.09 10.86
N GLY A 41 -3.59 -4.23 11.07
CA GLY A 41 -3.75 -2.84 11.52
C GLY A 41 -3.22 -2.57 12.94
N PRO A 42 -3.41 -1.33 13.45
CA PRO A 42 -2.72 -0.83 14.65
C PRO A 42 -3.17 -1.47 15.97
N TRP A 43 -4.23 -2.30 15.95
CA TRP A 43 -4.84 -2.85 17.15
C TRP A 43 -4.70 -4.37 17.28
N TRP A 44 -4.55 -5.09 16.16
CA TRP A 44 -4.57 -6.54 16.11
C TRP A 44 -3.64 -7.10 15.06
N TYR A 45 -2.80 -8.04 15.48
CA TYR A 45 -2.07 -8.93 14.59
C TYR A 45 -2.70 -10.32 14.67
N THR A 46 -2.69 -11.06 13.57
CA THR A 46 -2.87 -12.52 13.66
C THR A 46 -1.52 -13.16 13.92
N ALA A 47 -1.50 -14.10 14.84
CA ALA A 47 -0.29 -14.81 15.20
C ALA A 47 -0.52 -16.30 15.35
N ARG A 48 0.56 -17.07 15.28
CA ARG A 48 0.60 -18.50 15.51
C ARG A 48 1.59 -18.82 16.63
N THR A 49 1.19 -19.64 17.57
CA THR A 49 2.07 -20.20 18.61
C THR A 49 2.86 -21.39 18.06
N ALA A 50 3.90 -21.83 18.78
CA ALA A 50 4.75 -22.94 18.35
C ALA A 50 4.00 -24.29 18.25
N ASP A 51 2.92 -24.47 19.02
CA ASP A 51 2.01 -25.62 18.95
C ASP A 51 0.94 -25.50 17.85
N GLY A 52 1.01 -24.46 17.01
CA GLY A 52 0.16 -24.29 15.84
C GLY A 52 -1.17 -23.59 16.08
N LYS A 53 -1.44 -23.12 17.31
CA LYS A 53 -2.67 -22.36 17.61
C LYS A 53 -2.59 -20.95 17.03
N GLU A 54 -3.65 -20.54 16.33
CA GLU A 54 -3.78 -19.20 15.76
C GLU A 54 -4.80 -18.35 16.52
N GLY A 55 -4.62 -17.03 16.45
CA GLY A 55 -5.54 -16.06 17.00
C GLY A 55 -4.95 -14.66 17.03
N TYR A 56 -5.73 -13.71 17.54
CA TYR A 56 -5.35 -12.30 17.58
C TYR A 56 -4.45 -11.99 18.79
N VAL A 57 -3.52 -11.08 18.56
CA VAL A 57 -2.64 -10.51 19.59
C VAL A 57 -2.54 -9.00 19.39
N SER A 58 -2.52 -8.24 20.47
CA SER A 58 -2.32 -6.80 20.38
C SER A 58 -0.83 -6.47 20.12
N PRO A 59 -0.51 -5.52 19.23
CA PRO A 59 0.88 -5.08 19.01
C PRO A 59 1.55 -4.60 20.31
N HIS A 60 0.79 -4.04 21.25
CA HIS A 60 1.31 -3.57 22.54
C HIS A 60 1.82 -4.68 23.47
N ILE A 61 1.46 -5.94 23.22
CA ILE A 61 1.86 -7.08 24.06
C ILE A 61 2.88 -7.99 23.39
N VAL A 62 3.35 -7.64 22.19
CA VAL A 62 4.33 -8.41 21.43
C VAL A 62 5.53 -7.54 21.03
N SER A 63 6.72 -8.11 21.11
CA SER A 63 7.95 -7.52 20.62
C SER A 63 8.40 -8.32 19.39
N LEU A 64 8.42 -7.66 18.24
CA LEU A 64 9.00 -8.21 17.02
C LEU A 64 10.52 -8.30 17.19
N ASP A 65 11.11 -9.43 16.82
CA ASP A 65 12.57 -9.61 16.92
C ASP A 65 13.28 -8.61 15.99
N LYS A 66 14.01 -7.67 16.60
CA LYS A 66 14.59 -6.49 15.93
C LYS A 66 15.67 -6.79 14.89
N ASN A 67 16.09 -8.05 14.73
CA ASN A 67 16.99 -8.46 13.64
C ASN A 67 16.29 -8.50 12.26
N HIS A 68 14.99 -8.18 12.20
CA HIS A 68 14.24 -7.96 10.96
C HIS A 68 13.70 -6.54 10.80
N ARG A 69 14.17 -5.55 11.58
CA ARG A 69 13.78 -4.14 11.37
C ARG A 69 14.81 -3.44 10.49
N GLY A 70 14.33 -2.97 9.34
CA GLY A 70 15.06 -2.11 8.41
C GLY A 70 15.72 -0.93 9.09
N SER A 71 16.92 -0.62 8.58
CA SER A 71 17.80 0.45 9.05
C SER A 71 17.11 1.81 9.04
N GLU A 72 17.34 2.56 10.11
CA GLU A 72 17.09 4.00 10.22
C GLU A 72 17.82 4.72 9.06
N ILE A 73 17.08 5.34 8.13
CA ILE A 73 17.66 6.11 7.03
C ILE A 73 17.99 7.51 7.54
N GLN A 74 19.26 7.72 7.88
CA GLN A 74 19.85 9.05 7.90
C GLN A 74 19.92 9.58 6.47
N GLY A 75 19.44 10.81 6.27
CA GLY A 75 19.40 11.47 4.98
C GLY A 75 20.74 11.38 4.24
N SER A 76 20.76 10.58 3.18
CA SER A 76 21.85 10.55 2.23
C SER A 76 21.39 11.21 0.94
N SER A 77 22.24 12.02 0.36
CA SER A 77 22.06 12.69 -0.93
C SER A 77 22.08 11.74 -2.13
N GLU A 78 21.97 10.42 -1.91
CA GLU A 78 21.83 9.45 -2.99
C GLU A 78 20.36 9.32 -3.39
N PRO A 79 20.06 9.29 -4.70
CA PRO A 79 18.70 9.08 -5.16
C PRO A 79 18.19 7.73 -4.64
N PRO A 80 16.90 7.63 -4.27
CA PRO A 80 16.30 6.40 -3.77
C PRO A 80 16.56 5.24 -4.75
N ARG A 81 17.12 4.14 -4.25
CA ARG A 81 17.58 3.01 -5.06
C ARG A 81 16.43 2.03 -5.26
N TYR A 82 15.43 2.44 -6.04
CA TYR A 82 14.42 1.47 -6.48
C TYR A 82 15.06 0.39 -7.34
N THR A 83 14.40 -0.77 -7.41
CA THR A 83 14.76 -1.82 -8.36
C THR A 83 14.80 -1.26 -9.78
N LYS A 84 16.00 -1.17 -10.36
CA LYS A 84 16.20 -0.65 -11.72
C LYS A 84 15.43 -1.49 -12.74
N GLY A 85 14.73 -0.82 -13.65
CA GLY A 85 13.83 -1.39 -14.64
C GLY A 85 12.43 -1.72 -14.12
N SER A 86 12.14 -1.48 -12.83
CA SER A 86 10.84 -1.78 -12.23
C SER A 86 9.71 -0.91 -12.80
N MET A 87 8.47 -1.37 -12.59
CA MET A 87 7.29 -0.58 -12.90
C MET A 87 7.21 0.68 -12.03
N PHE A 88 7.67 0.59 -10.78
CA PHE A 88 7.80 1.73 -9.88
C PHE A 88 8.75 2.80 -10.43
N GLU A 89 9.98 2.44 -10.85
CA GLU A 89 10.95 3.41 -11.40
C GLU A 89 10.39 4.14 -12.64
N LYS A 90 9.68 3.42 -13.52
CA LYS A 90 9.07 4.02 -14.70
C LYS A 90 7.93 4.98 -14.33
N TRP A 91 7.15 4.62 -13.33
CA TRP A 91 6.02 5.43 -12.86
C TRP A 91 6.49 6.66 -12.08
N VAL A 92 7.48 6.51 -11.18
CA VAL A 92 8.02 7.61 -10.37
C VAL A 92 8.62 8.69 -11.25
N GLY A 93 9.31 8.32 -12.34
CA GLY A 93 9.79 9.29 -13.33
C GLY A 93 8.68 10.11 -14.01
N LYS A 94 7.45 9.57 -14.13
CA LYS A 94 6.29 10.34 -14.60
C LYS A 94 5.73 11.25 -13.49
N ALA A 95 5.62 10.73 -12.27
CA ALA A 95 5.16 11.50 -11.12
C ALA A 95 6.06 12.71 -10.84
N GLU A 96 7.39 12.51 -10.85
CA GLU A 96 8.36 13.59 -10.64
C GLU A 96 8.32 14.63 -11.74
N LYS A 97 8.12 14.24 -13.01
CA LYS A 97 7.89 15.20 -14.10
C LYS A 97 6.65 16.04 -13.84
N ALA A 98 5.55 15.42 -13.41
CA ALA A 98 4.33 16.15 -13.05
C ALA A 98 4.58 17.11 -11.88
N PHE A 99 5.34 16.68 -10.87
CA PHE A 99 5.62 17.50 -9.70
C PHE A 99 6.45 18.75 -10.01
N ASN A 100 7.37 18.61 -10.96
CA ASN A 100 8.28 19.67 -11.39
C ASN A 100 7.74 20.49 -12.58
N ALA A 101 6.54 20.19 -13.07
CA ALA A 101 5.95 20.91 -14.18
C ALA A 101 5.60 22.37 -13.78
N PRO A 102 5.72 23.34 -14.71
CA PRO A 102 5.26 24.70 -14.50
C PRO A 102 3.77 24.77 -14.13
N MET A 103 3.36 25.87 -13.49
CA MET A 103 1.95 26.14 -13.22
C MET A 103 1.14 26.13 -14.53
N SER A 104 -0.09 25.60 -14.45
CA SER A 104 -1.03 25.55 -15.58
C SER A 104 -0.47 24.92 -16.87
N SER A 105 0.42 23.92 -16.75
CA SER A 105 1.07 23.26 -17.89
C SER A 105 0.70 21.78 -18.07
N LEU A 106 0.19 21.12 -17.04
CA LEU A 106 -0.15 19.69 -17.11
C LEU A 106 -1.49 19.47 -17.82
N ASP A 107 -1.49 18.60 -18.83
CA ASP A 107 -2.68 18.06 -19.49
C ASP A 107 -2.83 16.54 -19.32
N GLU A 108 -1.93 15.92 -18.58
CA GLU A 108 -1.97 14.50 -18.26
C GLU A 108 -1.68 14.22 -16.79
N PHE A 109 -2.18 13.08 -16.31
CA PHE A 109 -1.94 12.57 -14.97
C PHE A 109 -0.96 11.39 -15.02
N PRO A 110 -0.04 11.24 -14.06
CA PRO A 110 0.88 10.09 -13.97
C PRO A 110 0.12 8.82 -13.55
N THR A 111 -0.65 8.26 -14.47
CA THR A 111 -1.44 7.04 -14.25
C THR A 111 -0.56 5.83 -13.98
N LEU A 112 -1.08 4.90 -13.17
CA LEU A 112 -0.41 3.64 -12.88
C LEU A 112 -0.14 2.85 -14.19
N PRO A 113 0.98 2.11 -14.27
CA PRO A 113 1.25 1.23 -15.40
C PRO A 113 0.09 0.26 -15.61
N LYS A 114 -0.34 0.09 -16.87
CA LYS A 114 -1.45 -0.83 -17.20
C LYS A 114 -1.14 -2.24 -16.74
N GLU A 115 0.12 -2.63 -16.75
CA GLU A 115 0.59 -3.92 -16.27
C GLU A 115 0.35 -4.09 -14.77
N ILE A 116 0.43 -3.04 -13.95
CA ILE A 116 0.05 -3.15 -12.53
C ILE A 116 -1.45 -3.37 -12.42
N ILE A 117 -2.24 -2.53 -13.10
CA ILE A 117 -3.71 -2.57 -13.08
C ILE A 117 -4.24 -3.90 -13.66
N GLN A 118 -3.57 -4.42 -14.70
CA GLN A 118 -3.97 -5.58 -15.50
C GLN A 118 -3.31 -6.91 -15.10
N LYS A 119 -2.12 -6.91 -14.51
CA LYS A 119 -1.53 -8.15 -13.98
C LYS A 119 -2.26 -8.58 -12.72
N HIS A 120 -2.76 -7.61 -11.96
CA HIS A 120 -3.86 -7.85 -11.02
C HIS A 120 -5.21 -8.07 -11.68
N SER A 121 -5.38 -7.96 -13.01
CA SER A 121 -6.63 -8.23 -13.75
C SER A 121 -6.65 -9.54 -14.54
N GLN A 122 -5.51 -10.18 -14.84
CA GLN A 122 -5.51 -11.53 -15.45
C GLN A 122 -6.15 -12.59 -14.52
N LYS A 123 -6.28 -12.26 -13.22
CA LYS A 123 -7.27 -12.83 -12.30
C LYS A 123 -8.05 -11.80 -11.46
N GLY A 124 -8.01 -10.49 -11.72
CA GLY A 124 -8.74 -9.46 -10.95
C GLY A 124 -8.27 -9.27 -9.49
N CYS A 125 -8.26 -8.04 -8.95
CA CYS A 125 -8.59 -7.92 -7.53
C CYS A 125 -10.06 -8.38 -7.46
N GLN A 126 -10.27 -9.65 -7.09
CA GLN A 126 -11.60 -10.28 -7.07
C GLN A 126 -12.45 -9.78 -5.90
N ILE A 127 -11.86 -8.98 -5.02
CA ILE A 127 -12.58 -8.29 -3.95
C ILE A 127 -13.57 -7.35 -4.60
N VAL A 128 -14.86 -7.60 -4.35
CA VAL A 128 -15.97 -6.83 -4.93
C VAL A 128 -15.78 -5.33 -4.69
N ALA A 129 -15.32 -4.94 -3.49
CA ALA A 129 -14.99 -3.54 -3.17
C ALA A 129 -13.91 -2.94 -4.09
N CYS A 130 -12.84 -3.69 -4.42
CA CYS A 130 -11.85 -3.24 -5.41
C CYS A 130 -12.48 -3.01 -6.78
N ARG A 131 -13.38 -3.90 -7.21
CA ARG A 131 -14.01 -3.81 -8.53
C ARG A 131 -14.91 -2.58 -8.61
N VAL A 132 -15.65 -2.29 -7.55
CA VAL A 132 -16.44 -1.06 -7.42
C VAL A 132 -15.55 0.17 -7.45
N LEU A 133 -14.42 0.17 -6.74
CA LEU A 133 -13.46 1.29 -6.77
C LEU A 133 -12.77 1.48 -8.12
N LYS A 134 -12.59 0.43 -8.93
CA LYS A 134 -11.91 0.50 -10.24
C LYS A 134 -12.83 0.80 -11.41
N TYR A 135 -14.08 0.35 -11.33
CA TYR A 135 -15.00 0.29 -12.46
C TYR A 135 -16.41 0.79 -12.13
N GLY A 136 -16.65 1.26 -10.91
CA GLY A 136 -17.99 1.58 -10.41
C GLY A 136 -18.85 0.32 -10.23
N LEU A 137 -20.16 0.49 -10.14
CA LEU A 137 -21.13 -0.61 -10.03
C LEU A 137 -21.25 -1.47 -11.32
N ALA A 138 -20.48 -1.19 -12.36
CA ALA A 138 -20.45 -2.01 -13.57
C ALA A 138 -19.74 -3.35 -13.28
N GLU A 139 -20.53 -4.40 -13.08
CA GLU A 139 -20.07 -5.73 -12.66
C GLU A 139 -19.31 -6.53 -13.73
N ARG A 140 -19.03 -6.00 -14.92
CA ARG A 140 -18.50 -6.80 -16.05
C ARG A 140 -17.15 -6.31 -16.60
N PRO A 141 -16.16 -7.21 -16.76
CA PRO A 141 -15.00 -6.95 -17.60
C PRO A 141 -15.47 -6.68 -19.04
N GLY A 142 -15.06 -5.55 -19.63
CA GLY A 142 -15.38 -5.20 -21.02
C GLY A 142 -16.57 -4.25 -21.22
N THR A 143 -17.23 -3.78 -20.15
CA THR A 143 -18.15 -2.64 -20.25
C THR A 143 -17.37 -1.33 -20.20
N GLU A 144 -17.83 -0.33 -20.96
CA GLU A 144 -17.27 1.02 -20.91
C GLU A 144 -17.26 1.53 -19.47
N ALA A 145 -16.21 2.27 -19.11
CA ALA A 145 -16.04 2.72 -17.74
C ALA A 145 -17.18 3.64 -17.33
N VAL A 146 -17.68 3.42 -16.13
CA VAL A 146 -18.59 4.36 -15.49
C VAL A 146 -17.81 5.67 -15.28
N GLU A 147 -18.43 6.77 -15.66
CA GLU A 147 -17.99 8.13 -15.36
C GLU A 147 -17.87 8.28 -13.82
N GLY A 148 -16.70 8.69 -13.31
CA GLY A 148 -16.48 8.89 -11.87
C GLY A 148 -15.50 7.94 -11.15
N VAL A 149 -14.74 7.11 -11.88
CA VAL A 149 -13.50 6.50 -11.34
C VAL A 149 -12.31 7.00 -12.14
N ALA A 150 -11.58 7.94 -11.56
CA ALA A 150 -10.64 8.77 -12.28
C ALA A 150 -9.31 8.03 -12.57
N ILE A 151 -8.75 7.27 -11.61
CA ILE A 151 -7.45 6.58 -11.79
C ILE A 151 -7.55 5.07 -12.05
N ARG A 152 -8.74 4.47 -11.85
CA ARG A 152 -9.03 3.03 -12.03
C ARG A 152 -8.06 2.10 -11.29
N ALA A 153 -7.68 2.48 -10.08
CA ALA A 153 -6.79 1.72 -9.22
C ALA A 153 -7.45 1.42 -7.87
N CYS A 154 -7.02 0.34 -7.22
CA CYS A 154 -7.36 0.07 -5.82
C CYS A 154 -6.10 0.02 -4.96
N GLN A 155 -6.25 -0.08 -3.64
CA GLN A 155 -5.14 -0.22 -2.70
C GLN A 155 -4.16 -1.35 -3.09
N HIS A 156 -4.67 -2.49 -3.55
CA HIS A 156 -3.83 -3.62 -4.00
C HIS A 156 -2.95 -3.28 -5.20
N ASP A 157 -3.40 -2.40 -6.11
CA ASP A 157 -2.56 -1.95 -7.22
C ASP A 157 -1.45 -1.02 -6.73
N ILE A 158 -1.75 -0.14 -5.76
CA ILE A 158 -0.76 0.71 -5.14
C ILE A 158 0.29 -0.15 -4.42
N ILE A 159 -0.15 -1.15 -3.64
CA ILE A 159 0.74 -2.11 -2.97
C ILE A 159 1.62 -2.85 -4.00
N ALA A 160 1.03 -3.34 -5.10
CA ALA A 160 1.76 -4.02 -6.15
C ALA A 160 2.78 -3.11 -6.86
N LEU A 161 2.43 -1.84 -7.06
CA LEU A 161 3.32 -0.83 -7.61
C LEU A 161 4.51 -0.62 -6.67
N LEU A 162 4.27 -0.34 -5.38
CA LEU A 162 5.32 -0.08 -4.39
C LEU A 162 6.21 -1.31 -4.19
N ASN A 163 5.63 -2.51 -4.09
CA ASN A 163 6.39 -3.76 -4.00
C ASN A 163 7.28 -4.01 -5.23
N SER A 164 6.90 -3.53 -6.41
CA SER A 164 7.76 -3.66 -7.60
C SER A 164 9.05 -2.84 -7.49
N GLY A 165 9.06 -1.79 -6.67
CA GLY A 165 10.21 -0.91 -6.46
C GLY A 165 11.10 -1.27 -5.26
N GLY A 166 10.66 -2.18 -4.39
CA GLY A 166 11.38 -2.56 -3.16
C GLY A 166 11.10 -1.63 -1.98
N ASP A 167 11.85 -1.76 -0.89
CA ASP A 167 11.60 -1.01 0.36
C ASP A 167 11.69 0.51 0.17
N ASP A 168 12.62 0.98 -0.66
CA ASP A 168 12.77 2.42 -0.97
C ASP A 168 11.50 3.02 -1.60
N ALA A 169 10.75 2.24 -2.38
CA ALA A 169 9.49 2.72 -3.00
C ALA A 169 8.43 3.05 -1.96
N TRP A 170 8.39 2.30 -0.85
CA TRP A 170 7.47 2.56 0.24
C TRP A 170 7.85 3.83 1.01
N GLY A 171 9.15 4.06 1.24
CA GLY A 171 9.65 5.32 1.78
C GLY A 171 9.25 6.51 0.91
N TRP A 172 9.41 6.38 -0.41
CA TRP A 172 8.98 7.42 -1.36
C TRP A 172 7.47 7.67 -1.29
N GLY A 173 6.64 6.62 -1.18
CA GLY A 173 5.19 6.75 -1.04
C GLY A 173 4.80 7.60 0.17
N VAL A 174 5.39 7.32 1.34
CA VAL A 174 5.18 8.09 2.57
C VAL A 174 5.55 9.56 2.37
N GLU A 175 6.72 9.82 1.78
CA GLU A 175 7.23 11.17 1.58
C GLU A 175 6.45 11.99 0.53
N ASN A 176 5.95 11.32 -0.51
CA ASN A 176 5.49 12.00 -1.72
C ASN A 176 3.99 11.92 -1.97
N HIS A 177 3.22 11.06 -1.28
CA HIS A 177 1.78 10.96 -1.53
C HIS A 177 1.06 12.31 -1.36
N LYS A 178 1.51 13.16 -0.41
CA LYS A 178 0.96 14.51 -0.18
C LYS A 178 1.10 15.46 -1.38
N LYS A 179 2.03 15.18 -2.30
CA LYS A 179 2.16 15.93 -3.56
C LYS A 179 1.04 15.58 -4.55
N PHE A 180 0.24 14.56 -4.28
CA PHE A 180 -1.00 14.31 -5.02
C PHE A 180 -2.23 15.02 -4.38
N HIS A 181 -2.06 15.92 -3.42
CA HIS A 181 -3.18 16.70 -2.91
C HIS A 181 -3.89 17.45 -4.05
N PRO A 182 -5.24 17.38 -4.16
CA PRO A 182 -5.99 17.91 -5.29
C PRO A 182 -5.72 19.40 -5.54
N ASP A 183 -5.66 20.22 -4.48
CA ASP A 183 -5.35 21.65 -4.63
C ASP A 183 -3.94 21.91 -5.17
N TRP A 184 -2.95 21.13 -4.74
CA TRP A 184 -1.57 21.33 -5.16
C TRP A 184 -1.35 20.88 -6.60
N PHE A 185 -1.95 19.74 -6.96
CA PHE A 185 -1.87 19.18 -8.30
C PHE A 185 -2.69 20.00 -9.29
N GLY A 186 -3.92 20.39 -8.91
CA GLY A 186 -4.84 21.18 -9.73
C GLY A 186 -4.28 22.54 -10.16
N ARG A 187 -3.44 23.19 -9.34
CA ARG A 187 -2.74 24.45 -9.73
C ARG A 187 -1.74 24.26 -10.88
N ARG A 188 -1.21 23.04 -11.06
CA ARG A 188 -0.29 22.70 -12.16
C ARG A 188 -1.03 22.30 -13.44
N CYS A 189 -2.29 21.90 -13.34
CA CYS A 189 -3.10 21.53 -14.48
C CYS A 189 -3.46 22.72 -15.36
N LYS A 190 -3.43 22.53 -16.68
CA LYS A 190 -4.12 23.40 -17.64
C LYS A 190 -5.60 23.48 -17.29
N GLU A 191 -6.23 24.61 -17.58
CA GLU A 191 -7.65 24.83 -17.24
C GLU A 191 -8.56 23.73 -17.80
N SER A 192 -8.32 23.29 -19.04
CA SER A 192 -9.07 22.21 -19.69
C SER A 192 -8.93 20.84 -19.04
N PHE A 193 -7.92 20.64 -18.18
CA PHE A 193 -7.63 19.39 -17.49
C PHE A 193 -7.79 19.48 -15.98
N LYS A 194 -7.98 20.68 -15.43
CA LYS A 194 -7.89 20.96 -14.00
C LYS A 194 -8.85 20.15 -13.15
N GLU A 195 -10.12 20.09 -13.57
CA GLU A 195 -11.15 19.32 -12.86
C GLU A 195 -10.78 17.83 -12.81
N LYS A 196 -10.61 17.21 -13.98
CA LYS A 196 -10.24 15.79 -14.11
C LYS A 196 -8.92 15.45 -13.41
N GLY A 197 -7.90 16.28 -13.57
CA GLY A 197 -6.61 16.08 -12.93
C GLY A 197 -6.68 16.18 -11.41
N SER A 198 -7.53 17.05 -10.87
CA SER A 198 -7.74 17.18 -9.42
C SER A 198 -8.50 15.99 -8.85
N GLU A 199 -9.49 15.47 -9.58
CA GLU A 199 -10.21 14.24 -9.22
C GLU A 199 -9.25 13.04 -9.15
N MET A 200 -8.41 12.86 -10.19
CA MET A 200 -7.39 11.81 -10.23
C MET A 200 -6.37 11.94 -9.10
N ALA A 201 -5.94 13.17 -8.80
CA ALA A 201 -5.01 13.45 -7.71
C ALA A 201 -5.62 13.09 -6.35
N SER A 202 -6.88 13.48 -6.13
CA SER A 202 -7.63 13.16 -4.90
C SER A 202 -7.70 11.65 -4.65
N GLU A 203 -8.09 10.86 -5.65
CA GLU A 203 -8.17 9.40 -5.52
C GLU A 203 -6.81 8.79 -5.16
N LEU A 204 -5.74 9.21 -5.84
CA LEU A 204 -4.40 8.68 -5.60
C LEU A 204 -3.86 9.10 -4.23
N PHE A 205 -4.11 10.34 -3.82
CA PHE A 205 -3.72 10.86 -2.51
C PHE A 205 -4.32 10.01 -1.38
N VAL A 206 -5.63 9.74 -1.45
CA VAL A 206 -6.32 8.91 -0.45
C VAL A 206 -5.81 7.48 -0.46
N LEU A 207 -5.76 6.84 -1.63
CA LEU A 207 -5.34 5.44 -1.74
C LEU A 207 -3.90 5.22 -1.30
N MET A 208 -2.98 6.10 -1.71
CA MET A 208 -1.57 5.98 -1.35
C MET A 208 -1.35 6.35 0.13
N GLY A 209 -2.07 7.34 0.65
CA GLY A 209 -2.08 7.67 2.07
C GLY A 209 -2.49 6.47 2.92
N GLN A 210 -3.66 5.87 2.63
CA GLN A 210 -4.14 4.66 3.32
C GLN A 210 -3.13 3.51 3.26
N VAL A 211 -2.60 3.20 2.08
CA VAL A 211 -1.63 2.11 1.92
C VAL A 211 -0.33 2.36 2.69
N CYS A 212 0.12 3.61 2.78
CA CYS A 212 1.30 3.97 3.54
C CYS A 212 1.02 3.96 5.05
N ASP A 213 -0.13 4.48 5.47
CA ASP A 213 -0.57 4.48 6.86
C ASP A 213 -0.77 3.04 7.36
N ASP A 214 -1.38 2.15 6.56
CA ASP A 214 -1.56 0.74 6.91
C ASP A 214 -0.23 -0.03 7.05
N ARG A 215 0.85 0.43 6.39
CA ARG A 215 2.18 -0.19 6.48
C ARG A 215 3.04 0.37 7.63
N PHE A 216 2.89 1.64 7.96
CA PHE A 216 3.82 2.35 8.86
C PHE A 216 3.15 2.99 10.10
N GLY A 217 1.83 3.00 10.19
CA GLY A 217 1.02 3.52 11.31
C GLY A 217 0.58 2.43 12.28
#